data_AF-A0AAP2XQR9-F1
#
_entry.id   AF-A0AAP2XQR9-F1
#
_cell.length_a   1.000
_cell.length_b   1.000
_cell.length_c   1.000
_cell.angle_alpha   90.00
_cell.angle_beta   90.00
_cell.angle_gamma   90.00
#
_symmetry.space_group_name_H-M   'P 1'
#
loop_
_entity.id
_entity.type
_entity.pdbx_description
1 polymer ?
#
loop_
_entity_poly.entity_id
_entity_poly.type
_entity_poly.pdbx_seq_one_letter_code
_entity_poly.pdbx_strand_id
1 'polypeptide(L)'
;KVQSKAGGLYDVTNSLFIDFSLKPAPYSETPLAFAHLYRTKKILKNQKIIYLADRYYGSAEIISHLEFLKYNYVIRGKSNFYKK
;
A
#
# COMPACT_ATOMS: atom_id res chain seq x y z
N LYS A 1 -15.26 1.53 17.94
CA LYS A 1 -14.65 1.21 16.61
C LYS A 1 -13.18 1.57 16.69
N VAL A 2 -12.26 0.59 16.60
CA VAL A 2 -10.82 0.87 16.52
C VAL A 2 -10.57 1.50 15.15
N GLN A 3 -10.10 2.75 15.14
CA GLN A 3 -9.72 3.46 13.91
C GLN A 3 -8.20 3.52 13.85
N SER A 4 -7.64 3.23 12.69
CA SER A 4 -6.22 3.42 12.46
C SER A 4 -5.90 4.92 12.57
N LYS A 5 -5.02 5.27 13.50
CA LYS A 5 -4.55 6.65 13.74
C LYS A 5 -3.28 6.98 12.96
N ALA A 6 -2.67 5.97 12.35
CA ALA A 6 -1.38 6.08 11.70
C ALA A 6 -1.25 5.08 10.55
N GLY A 7 -0.60 5.50 9.47
CA GLY A 7 -0.19 4.62 8.37
C GLY A 7 1.27 4.88 8.02
N GLY A 8 1.95 3.84 7.53
CA GLY A 8 3.33 3.95 7.12
C GLY A 8 3.66 3.00 5.98
N LEU A 9 4.56 3.46 5.10
CA LEU A 9 5.22 2.64 4.11
C LEU A 9 6.58 2.22 4.68
N TYR A 10 6.72 0.92 4.96
CA TYR A 10 7.88 0.37 5.64
C TYR A 10 8.76 -0.44 4.68
N ASP A 11 10.05 -0.17 4.69
CA ASP A 11 11.06 -0.98 4.03
C ASP A 11 11.50 -2.13 4.94
N VAL A 12 11.08 -3.34 4.58
CA VAL A 12 11.42 -4.56 5.33
C VAL A 12 12.89 -4.94 5.24
N THR A 13 13.61 -4.49 4.22
CA THR A 13 15.02 -4.85 4.00
C THR A 13 15.96 -3.98 4.84
N ASN A 14 15.61 -2.70 5.00
CA ASN A 14 16.42 -1.72 5.73
C ASN A 14 15.85 -1.37 7.10
N SER A 15 14.71 -1.95 7.47
CA SER A 15 14.00 -1.71 8.73
C SER A 15 13.70 -0.23 9.00
N LEU A 16 13.26 0.49 7.96
CA LEU A 16 13.02 1.93 7.98
C LEU A 16 11.64 2.29 7.42
N PHE A 17 10.97 3.27 8.02
CA PHE A 17 9.80 3.90 7.39
C PHE A 17 10.23 4.87 6.29
N ILE A 18 9.84 4.57 5.06
CA ILE A 18 10.06 5.45 3.90
C ILE A 18 9.11 6.65 3.97
N ASP A 19 7.88 6.42 4.44
CA ASP A 19 6.89 7.46 4.66
C ASP A 19 5.98 7.07 5.82
N PHE A 20 5.53 8.05 6.59
CA PHE A 20 4.69 7.85 7.76
C PHE A 20 3.68 9.00 7.87
N SER A 21 2.49 8.71 8.35
CA SER A 21 1.43 9.71 8.48
C SER A 21 0.57 9.44 9.70
N LEU A 22 0.49 10.44 10.58
CA LEU A 22 -0.43 10.49 11.71
C LEU A 22 -1.72 11.19 11.28
N LYS A 23 -2.53 10.50 10.47
CA LYS A 23 -3.85 10.99 10.09
C LYS A 23 -4.89 9.95 10.51
N PRO A 24 -5.94 10.34 11.24
CA PRO A 24 -7.08 9.47 11.43
C PRO A 24 -7.64 9.09 10.06
N ALA A 25 -7.79 7.78 9.80
CA ALA A 25 -8.46 7.27 8.62
C ALA A 25 -9.87 6.77 9.02
N PRO A 26 -10.87 7.67 9.15
CA PRO A 26 -12.17 7.31 9.71
C PRO A 26 -12.99 6.35 8.84
N TYR A 27 -12.72 6.29 7.53
CA TYR A 27 -13.52 5.54 6.55
C TYR A 27 -12.77 4.42 5.82
N SER A 28 -11.52 4.63 5.42
CA SER A 28 -10.72 3.62 4.71
C SER A 28 -9.22 3.93 4.79
N GLU A 29 -8.40 2.89 4.88
CA GLU A 29 -6.93 2.99 4.81
C GLU A 29 -6.41 3.08 3.37
N THR A 30 -7.21 2.68 2.38
CA THR A 30 -6.80 2.66 0.97
C THR A 30 -6.34 4.04 0.46
N PRO A 31 -7.06 5.16 0.72
CA PRO A 31 -6.60 6.49 0.32
C PRO A 31 -5.26 6.88 0.95
N LEU A 32 -5.00 6.43 2.19
CA LEU A 32 -3.75 6.67 2.87
C LEU A 32 -2.59 5.92 2.20
N ALA A 33 -2.80 4.66 1.80
CA ALA A 33 -1.83 3.90 1.02
C ALA A 33 -1.53 4.54 -0.35
N PHE A 34 -2.55 5.05 -1.06
CA PHE A 34 -2.33 5.82 -2.30
C PHE A 34 -1.50 7.08 -2.05
N ALA A 35 -1.77 7.81 -0.97
CA ALA A 35 -0.99 8.99 -0.62
C ALA A 35 0.48 8.63 -0.34
N HIS A 36 0.74 7.52 0.37
CA HIS A 36 2.08 7.01 0.58
C HIS A 36 2.78 6.68 -0.74
N LEU A 37 2.15 5.88 -1.62
CA LEU A 37 2.70 5.52 -2.94
C LEU A 37 3.01 6.75 -3.81
N TYR A 38 2.12 7.74 -3.81
CA TYR A 38 2.31 8.96 -4.60
C TYR A 38 3.49 9.79 -4.08
N ARG A 39 3.61 9.97 -2.76
CA ARG A 39 4.70 10.75 -2.14
C ARG A 39 6.06 10.07 -2.33
N THR A 40 6.12 8.75 -2.24
CA THR A 40 7.38 8.00 -2.32
C THR A 40 7.82 7.66 -3.74
N LYS A 41 6.94 7.79 -4.74
CA LYS A 41 7.23 7.54 -6.16
C LYS A 41 8.57 8.11 -6.64
N LYS A 42 8.89 9.36 -6.28
CA LYS A 42 10.13 10.02 -6.72
C LYS A 42 11.38 9.37 -6.13
N ILE A 43 11.33 9.03 -4.84
CA ILE A 43 12.43 8.39 -4.09
C ILE A 43 12.66 6.98 -4.64
N LEU A 44 11.58 6.32 -5.04
CA LEU A 44 11.53 4.93 -5.44
C LEU A 44 11.67 4.67 -6.95
N LYS A 45 11.81 5.73 -7.78
CA LYS A 45 11.69 5.67 -9.25
C LYS A 45 12.64 4.69 -9.94
N ASN A 46 13.87 4.54 -9.44
CA ASN A 46 14.91 3.71 -10.06
C ASN A 46 15.17 2.40 -9.30
N GLN A 47 14.32 2.08 -8.33
CA GLN A 47 14.46 0.89 -7.52
C GLN A 47 13.59 -0.24 -8.06
N LYS A 48 14.05 -1.48 -7.91
CA LYS A 48 13.20 -2.66 -8.13
C LYS A 48 12.37 -2.88 -6.88
N ILE A 49 11.05 -2.78 -7.00
CA ILE A 49 10.15 -2.77 -5.84
C ILE A 49 9.17 -3.92 -5.90
N ILE A 50 8.96 -4.54 -4.73
CA ILE A 50 7.86 -5.45 -4.48
C ILE A 50 6.98 -4.82 -3.40
N TYR A 51 5.77 -4.43 -3.77
CA TYR A 51 4.78 -3.87 -2.85
C TYR A 51 4.04 -4.99 -2.13
N LEU A 52 4.06 -4.97 -0.80
CA LEU A 52 3.43 -5.98 0.06
C LEU A 52 2.21 -5.36 0.76
N ALA A 53 1.06 -6.03 0.69
CA ALA A 53 -0.14 -5.56 1.39
C ALA A 53 -1.08 -6.69 1.85
N ASP A 54 -1.86 -6.42 2.90
CA ASP A 54 -2.86 -7.37 3.44
C ASP A 54 -4.15 -7.39 2.59
N ARG A 55 -5.08 -8.28 2.95
CA ARG A 55 -6.31 -8.65 2.23
C ARG A 55 -7.25 -7.54 1.81
N TYR A 56 -7.16 -6.37 2.42
CA TYR A 56 -8.06 -5.24 2.15
C TYR A 56 -7.50 -4.27 1.10
N TYR A 57 -6.29 -4.51 0.60
CA TYR A 57 -5.63 -3.66 -0.40
C TYR A 57 -5.73 -4.21 -1.83
N GLY A 58 -6.30 -5.40 -2.03
CA GLY A 58 -6.45 -6.04 -3.35
C GLY A 58 -7.59 -5.48 -4.20
N SER A 59 -7.76 -4.16 -4.24
CA SER A 59 -8.75 -3.50 -5.11
C SER A 59 -8.19 -3.27 -6.51
N ALA A 60 -9.06 -3.16 -7.52
CA ALA A 60 -8.66 -2.91 -8.90
C ALA A 60 -7.88 -1.58 -9.04
N GLU A 61 -8.22 -0.57 -8.24
CA GLU A 61 -7.56 0.73 -8.25
C GLU A 61 -6.11 0.64 -7.74
N ILE A 62 -5.85 -0.10 -6.65
CA ILE A 62 -4.49 -0.26 -6.13
C ILE A 62 -3.64 -1.02 -7.15
N ILE A 63 -4.17 -2.11 -7.70
CA ILE A 63 -3.46 -2.92 -8.69
C ILE A 63 -3.12 -2.07 -9.91
N SER A 64 -4.09 -1.36 -10.49
CA SER A 64 -3.87 -0.47 -11.63
C SER A 64 -2.81 0.60 -11.35
N HIS A 65 -2.78 1.15 -10.13
CA HIS A 65 -1.79 2.15 -9.76
C HIS A 65 -0.38 1.56 -9.60
N LEU A 66 -0.26 0.36 -9.04
CA LEU A 66 1.03 -0.33 -8.91
C LEU A 66 1.60 -0.70 -10.30
N GLU A 67 0.74 -1.14 -11.22
CA GLU A 67 1.11 -1.39 -12.62
C GLU A 67 1.58 -0.10 -13.31
N PHE A 68 0.88 1.03 -13.11
CA PHE A 68 1.31 2.33 -13.62
C PHE A 68 2.69 2.76 -13.07
N LEU A 69 2.98 2.44 -11.81
CA LEU A 69 4.29 2.68 -11.19
C LEU A 69 5.35 1.66 -11.62
N LYS A 70 4.97 0.59 -12.34
CA LYS A 70 5.81 -0.55 -12.70
C LYS A 70 6.39 -1.29 -11.48
N TYR A 71 5.60 -1.40 -10.42
CA TYR A 71 5.97 -2.12 -9.22
C TYR A 71 5.44 -3.55 -9.28
N ASN A 72 6.29 -4.52 -8.92
CA ASN A 72 5.79 -5.86 -8.63
C ASN A 72 5.02 -5.82 -7.31
N TYR A 73 4.07 -6.72 -7.09
CA TYR A 73 3.29 -6.74 -5.86
C TYR A 73 2.91 -8.15 -5.40
N VAL A 74 2.76 -8.30 -4.09
CA VAL A 74 2.18 -9.47 -3.44
C VAL A 74 1.12 -8.96 -2.49
N ILE A 75 -0.14 -9.22 -2.84
CA ILE A 75 -1.30 -8.84 -2.03
C ILE A 75 -1.93 -10.11 -1.51
N ARG A 76 -2.14 -10.19 -0.20
CA ARG A 76 -2.78 -11.35 0.41
C ARG A 76 -4.21 -11.49 -0.12
N GLY A 77 -4.56 -12.62 -0.72
CA GLY A 77 -5.93 -12.88 -1.15
C GLY A 77 -6.91 -13.06 0.02
N LYS A 78 -8.17 -12.69 -0.18
CA LYS A 78 -9.27 -13.10 0.71
C LYS A 78 -9.77 -14.48 0.27
N SER A 79 -10.29 -15.29 1.20
CA SER A 79 -10.86 -16.61 0.88
C SER A 79 -12.02 -16.57 -0.13
N ASN A 80 -12.69 -15.42 -0.29
CA ASN A 80 -13.76 -15.22 -1.27
C ASN A 80 -13.29 -14.62 -2.61
N PHE A 81 -11.98 -14.42 -2.82
CA PHE A 81 -11.44 -13.72 -4.00
C PHE A 81 -11.72 -14.49 -5.31
N TYR A 82 -11.90 -15.80 -5.22
CA TYR A 82 -12.17 -16.70 -6.35
C TYR A 82 -13.54 -17.39 -6.27
N LYS A 83 -14.45 -16.92 -5.39
CA LYS A 83 -15.82 -17.44 -5.41
C LYS A 83 -16.51 -16.89 -6.66
N LYS A 84 -16.69 -17.77 -7.65
CA LYS A 84 -17.62 -17.59 -8.77
C LYS A 84 -19.04 -17.34 -8.27
#